data_AF-L2GX62-F1
#
_entry.id   AF-L2GX62-F1
#
_cell.length_a   1.000
_cell.length_b   1.000
_cell.length_c   1.000
_cell.angle_alpha   90.00
_cell.angle_beta   90.00
_cell.angle_gamma   90.00
#
_symmetry.space_group_name_H-M   'P 1'
#
loop_
_entity.id
_entity.type
_entity.pdbx_description
1 polymer ?
#
loop_
_entity_poly.entity_id
_entity_poly.type
_entity_poly.pdbx_seq_one_letter_code
_entity_poly.pdbx_strand_id
1 'polypeptide(L)'
;YSTYDVNQGMYALHVADQVLQFFEEYFGIEYPLDKLDMVAVPEFTAGAMENWGLITYNEANLLFDKDKSSMTQRRLIAETVAHEIAHQWFGNLVTPKWWDDLWLNEGFATWAAALGCNAIREKQKTDPNIVNPINTNELLIDWEPWVSFINDDLNKGMEFDTLDSSHPIK
;
A
#
# COMPACT_ATOMS: atom_id res chain seq x y z
N TYR A 1 19.13 -9.09 13.77
CA TYR A 1 18.98 -7.98 12.82
C TYR A 1 17.65 -8.02 12.08
N SER A 2 16.77 -8.99 12.32
CA SER A 2 15.33 -8.81 12.14
C SER A 2 14.73 -8.42 13.50
N THR A 3 13.63 -7.67 13.49
CA THR A 3 12.75 -7.42 14.65
C THR A 3 12.63 -8.66 15.56
N TYR A 4 12.76 -8.47 16.87
CA TYR A 4 12.57 -9.52 17.89
C TYR A 4 11.10 -9.65 18.30
N ASP A 5 10.23 -8.76 17.82
CA ASP A 5 8.82 -8.71 18.17
C ASP A 5 7.95 -8.85 16.93
N VAL A 6 7.46 -10.07 16.72
CA VAL A 6 6.57 -10.44 15.61
C VAL A 6 5.28 -9.60 15.64
N ASN A 7 4.87 -9.08 16.81
CA ASN A 7 3.65 -8.27 16.93
C ASN A 7 3.73 -6.96 16.13
N GLN A 8 4.94 -6.47 15.81
CA GLN A 8 5.10 -5.25 15.03
C GLN A 8 4.58 -5.39 13.58
N GLY A 9 4.49 -6.61 13.05
CA GLY A 9 3.90 -6.86 11.73
C GLY A 9 2.38 -6.97 11.73
N MET A 10 1.73 -6.98 12.89
CA MET A 10 0.30 -7.27 12.99
C MET A 10 -0.58 -6.22 12.33
N TYR A 11 -0.20 -4.94 12.43
CA TYR A 11 -0.92 -3.86 11.75
C TYR A 11 -0.90 -4.04 10.24
N ALA A 12 0.29 -4.24 9.65
CA ALA A 12 0.45 -4.47 8.23
C ALA A 12 -0.31 -5.73 7.75
N LEU A 13 -0.29 -6.81 8.54
CA LEU A 13 -1.04 -8.04 8.22
C LEU A 13 -2.55 -7.80 8.13
N HIS A 14 -3.13 -7.02 9.05
CA HIS A 14 -4.56 -6.72 9.04
C HIS A 14 -4.93 -5.78 7.88
N VAL A 15 -4.07 -4.80 7.57
CA VAL A 15 -4.26 -4.00 6.36
C VAL A 15 -4.24 -4.91 5.14
N ALA A 16 -3.19 -5.73 4.98
CA ALA A 16 -2.99 -6.62 3.84
C ALA A 16 -4.19 -7.55 3.58
N ASP A 17 -4.69 -8.21 4.62
CA ASP A 17 -5.88 -9.06 4.55
C ASP A 17 -7.10 -8.31 4.00
N GLN A 18 -7.35 -7.11 4.50
CA GLN A 18 -8.49 -6.30 4.08
C GLN A 18 -8.33 -5.75 2.66
N VAL A 19 -7.13 -5.30 2.25
CA VAL A 19 -6.93 -4.77 0.89
C VAL A 19 -6.93 -5.89 -0.15
N LEU A 20 -6.36 -7.05 0.16
CA LEU A 20 -6.34 -8.19 -0.75
C LEU A 20 -7.76 -8.64 -1.10
N GLN A 21 -8.59 -8.89 -0.06
CA GLN A 21 -10.00 -9.25 -0.25
C GLN A 21 -10.77 -8.19 -1.05
N PHE A 22 -10.53 -6.91 -0.75
CA PHE A 22 -11.16 -5.81 -1.47
C PHE A 22 -10.77 -5.79 -2.95
N PHE A 23 -9.49 -5.96 -3.28
CA PHE A 23 -9.02 -5.94 -4.66
C PHE A 23 -9.49 -7.14 -5.47
N GLU A 24 -9.55 -8.33 -4.88
CA GLU A 24 -10.15 -9.50 -5.53
C GLU A 24 -11.61 -9.23 -5.93
N GLU A 25 -12.40 -8.66 -5.02
CA GLU A 25 -13.80 -8.30 -5.27
C GLU A 25 -13.92 -7.17 -6.30
N TYR A 26 -13.14 -6.09 -6.13
CA TYR A 26 -13.25 -4.89 -6.94
C TYR A 26 -12.77 -5.08 -8.37
N PHE A 27 -11.65 -5.79 -8.58
CA PHE A 27 -11.14 -6.10 -9.91
C PHE A 27 -11.83 -7.31 -10.55
N GLY A 28 -12.58 -8.09 -9.77
CA GLY A 28 -13.30 -9.28 -10.24
C GLY A 28 -12.37 -10.40 -10.70
N ILE A 29 -11.12 -10.40 -10.21
CA ILE A 29 -10.08 -11.38 -10.52
C ILE A 29 -9.42 -11.77 -9.20
N GLU A 30 -9.54 -13.04 -8.82
CA GLU A 30 -8.89 -13.59 -7.63
C GLU A 30 -7.37 -13.49 -7.73
N TYR A 31 -6.71 -13.37 -6.58
CA TYR A 31 -5.27 -13.44 -6.50
C TYR A 31 -4.81 -14.87 -6.88
N PRO A 32 -3.95 -15.04 -7.89
CA PRO A 32 -3.76 -16.36 -8.51
C PRO A 32 -2.82 -17.31 -7.77
N LEU A 33 -2.14 -16.88 -6.71
CA LEU A 33 -1.19 -17.71 -5.96
C LEU A 33 -1.78 -18.14 -4.63
N ASP A 34 -1.38 -19.33 -4.14
CA ASP A 34 -1.87 -19.91 -2.89
C ASP A 34 -1.52 -19.09 -1.63
N LYS A 35 -0.54 -18.18 -1.74
CA LYS A 35 -0.07 -17.34 -0.65
C LYS A 35 0.54 -16.03 -1.14
N LEU A 36 0.54 -15.04 -0.26
CA LEU A 36 1.25 -13.78 -0.40
C LEU A 36 2.06 -13.51 0.88
N ASP A 37 3.39 -13.55 0.77
CA ASP A 37 4.28 -13.27 1.89
C ASP A 37 4.69 -11.78 1.90
N MET A 38 4.86 -11.21 3.10
CA MET A 38 5.41 -9.88 3.32
C MET A 38 6.63 -9.97 4.24
N VAL A 39 7.78 -9.45 3.80
CA VAL A 39 9.03 -9.56 4.56
C VAL A 39 9.68 -8.19 4.80
N ALA A 40 10.03 -7.92 6.06
CA ALA A 40 10.84 -6.77 6.43
C ALA A 40 12.32 -7.08 6.19
N VAL A 41 12.98 -6.22 5.42
CA VAL A 41 14.40 -6.31 5.05
C VAL A 41 15.16 -5.15 5.71
N PRO A 42 16.15 -5.42 6.59
CA PRO A 42 16.82 -4.38 7.39
C PRO A 42 17.60 -3.35 6.57
N GLU A 43 18.23 -3.78 5.48
CA GLU A 43 18.98 -2.92 4.56
C GLU A 43 18.31 -2.97 3.19
N PHE A 44 17.31 -2.10 3.01
CA PHE A 44 16.56 -2.01 1.77
C PHE A 44 16.48 -0.55 1.33
N THR A 45 17.11 -0.24 0.19
CA THR A 45 17.23 1.15 -0.32
C THR A 45 15.93 1.68 -0.89
N ALA A 46 15.07 0.79 -1.39
CA ALA A 46 13.73 1.15 -1.81
C ALA A 46 12.77 1.18 -0.61
N GLY A 47 11.56 1.72 -0.82
CA GLY A 47 10.50 1.68 0.19
C GLY A 47 9.96 0.27 0.40
N ALA A 48 9.55 -0.35 -0.71
CA ALA A 48 9.10 -1.72 -0.84
C ALA A 48 9.31 -2.20 -2.30
N MET A 49 8.98 -3.45 -2.60
CA MET A 49 9.03 -4.03 -3.95
C MET A 49 8.08 -5.21 -4.07
N GLU A 50 7.29 -5.22 -5.14
CA GLU A 50 6.05 -5.97 -5.33
C GLU A 50 6.21 -7.44 -5.74
N ASN A 51 7.39 -8.05 -5.55
CA ASN A 51 7.71 -9.35 -6.14
C ASN A 51 6.57 -10.36 -5.92
N TRP A 52 6.12 -11.01 -7.00
CA TRP A 52 4.87 -11.77 -7.01
C TRP A 52 4.89 -12.92 -6.00
N GLY A 53 4.07 -12.81 -4.94
CA GLY A 53 3.98 -13.79 -3.85
C GLY A 53 4.97 -13.58 -2.70
N LEU A 54 5.91 -12.63 -2.79
CA LEU A 54 6.85 -12.26 -1.74
C LEU A 54 7.19 -10.76 -1.81
N ILE A 55 6.38 -9.93 -1.20
CA ILE A 55 6.61 -8.49 -1.17
C ILE A 55 7.70 -8.18 -0.13
N THR A 56 8.72 -7.43 -0.52
CA THR A 56 9.80 -7.00 0.36
C THR A 56 9.62 -5.55 0.77
N TYR A 57 9.80 -5.23 2.04
CA TYR A 57 9.66 -3.88 2.59
C TYR A 57 10.91 -3.50 3.36
N ASN A 58 11.26 -2.22 3.41
CA ASN A 58 12.10 -1.76 4.51
C ASN A 58 11.33 -1.85 5.84
N GLU A 59 12.05 -1.89 6.98
CA GLU A 59 11.41 -2.05 8.29
C GLU A 59 10.40 -0.93 8.61
N ALA A 60 10.69 0.31 8.20
CA ALA A 60 9.85 1.47 8.48
C ALA A 60 8.49 1.44 7.78
N ASN A 61 8.38 0.70 6.67
CA ASN A 61 7.20 0.58 5.83
C ASN A 61 6.39 -0.71 6.08
N LEU A 62 6.81 -1.56 7.02
CA LEU A 62 6.07 -2.77 7.40
C LEU A 62 5.83 -2.92 8.90
N LEU A 63 6.77 -2.46 9.74
CA LEU A 63 6.74 -2.71 11.18
C LEU A 63 6.21 -1.50 11.93
N PHE A 64 5.17 -1.72 12.74
CA PHE A 64 4.56 -0.72 13.60
C PHE A 64 4.79 -1.02 15.09
N ASP A 65 5.45 -0.11 15.81
CA ASP A 65 5.65 -0.19 17.26
C ASP A 65 4.74 0.82 17.95
N LYS A 66 3.74 0.37 18.71
CA LYS A 66 2.74 1.24 19.36
C LYS A 66 3.33 2.32 20.27
N ASP A 67 4.53 2.07 20.83
CA ASP A 67 5.17 2.97 21.79
C ASP A 67 6.17 3.92 21.13
N LYS A 68 6.56 3.67 19.87
CA LYS A 68 7.62 4.42 19.16
C LYS A 68 7.23 4.97 17.80
N SER A 69 6.34 4.28 17.09
CA SER A 69 5.89 4.67 15.76
C SER A 69 4.89 5.82 15.83
N SER A 70 5.01 6.74 14.89
CA SER A 70 4.09 7.87 14.77
C SER A 70 2.81 7.47 14.02
N MET A 71 1.77 8.29 14.14
CA MET A 71 0.55 8.14 13.35
C MET A 71 0.82 8.27 11.84
N THR A 72 1.75 9.15 11.47
CA THR A 72 2.24 9.27 10.09
C THR A 72 2.89 7.98 9.61
N GLN A 73 3.69 7.31 10.45
CA GLN A 73 4.29 6.03 10.10
C GLN A 73 3.22 4.95 9.93
N ARG A 74 2.20 4.92 10.80
CA ARG A 74 1.08 3.97 10.66
C ARG A 74 0.36 4.13 9.32
N ARG A 75 0.03 5.38 8.95
CA ARG A 75 -0.54 5.71 7.65
C ARG A 75 0.37 5.24 6.50
N LEU A 76 1.66 5.57 6.56
CA LEU A 76 2.64 5.19 5.54
C LEU A 76 2.73 3.67 5.34
N ILE A 77 2.72 2.89 6.43
CA ILE A 77 2.71 1.43 6.37
C ILE A 77 1.47 0.95 5.63
N ALA A 78 0.29 1.46 5.97
CA ALA A 78 -0.95 1.04 5.34
C ALA A 78 -1.01 1.40 3.84
N GLU A 79 -0.59 2.61 3.48
CA GLU A 79 -0.52 3.06 2.08
C GLU A 79 0.48 2.24 1.28
N THR A 80 1.67 1.96 1.85
CA THR A 80 2.69 1.13 1.19
C THR A 80 2.20 -0.30 1.01
N VAL A 81 1.65 -0.93 2.05
CA VAL A 81 1.09 -2.29 1.94
C VAL A 81 -0.01 -2.35 0.88
N ALA A 82 -0.92 -1.37 0.84
CA ALA A 82 -1.97 -1.32 -0.18
C ALA A 82 -1.39 -1.14 -1.61
N HIS A 83 -0.35 -0.32 -1.77
CA HIS A 83 0.34 -0.08 -3.05
C HIS A 83 0.99 -1.37 -3.58
N GLU A 84 1.76 -2.07 -2.75
CA GLU A 84 2.43 -3.30 -3.17
C GLU A 84 1.46 -4.47 -3.44
N ILE A 85 0.33 -4.52 -2.74
CA ILE A 85 -0.73 -5.49 -3.04
C ILE A 85 -1.46 -5.12 -4.33
N ALA A 86 -1.67 -3.83 -4.62
CA ALA A 86 -2.25 -3.41 -5.89
C ALA A 86 -1.38 -3.81 -7.09
N HIS A 87 -0.05 -3.79 -6.93
CA HIS A 87 0.88 -4.28 -7.95
C HIS A 87 0.71 -5.76 -8.33
N GLN A 88 0.05 -6.57 -7.48
CA GLN A 88 -0.28 -7.95 -7.84
C GLN A 88 -1.21 -8.02 -9.08
N TRP A 89 -2.02 -6.97 -9.32
CA TRP A 89 -2.78 -6.77 -10.55
C TRP A 89 -2.05 -5.84 -11.54
N PHE A 90 -1.56 -4.69 -11.05
CA PHE A 90 -0.92 -3.65 -11.88
C PHE A 90 0.61 -3.73 -11.80
N GLY A 91 1.20 -4.61 -12.59
CA GLY A 91 2.65 -4.85 -12.64
C GLY A 91 2.97 -6.31 -12.79
N ASN A 92 2.36 -7.15 -11.94
CA ASN A 92 2.54 -8.59 -11.96
C ASN A 92 1.60 -9.27 -12.97
N LEU A 93 0.28 -9.16 -12.78
CA LEU A 93 -0.70 -9.78 -13.70
C LEU A 93 -0.73 -9.08 -15.07
N VAL A 94 -0.72 -7.75 -15.06
CA VAL A 94 -0.63 -6.93 -16.26
C VAL A 94 0.63 -6.07 -16.17
N THR A 95 1.62 -6.36 -17.01
CA THR A 95 2.91 -5.66 -17.03
C THR A 95 3.01 -4.77 -18.28
N PRO A 96 3.55 -3.54 -18.18
CA PRO A 96 3.79 -2.69 -19.33
C PRO A 96 4.76 -3.38 -20.29
N LYS A 97 4.58 -3.10 -21.58
CA LYS A 97 5.46 -3.65 -22.62
C LYS A 97 6.90 -3.11 -22.49
N TRP A 98 7.03 -1.88 -22.00
CA TRP A 98 8.31 -1.21 -21.86
C TRP A 98 8.30 -0.18 -20.72
N TRP A 99 9.47 0.21 -20.24
CA TRP A 99 9.67 1.12 -19.11
C TRP A 99 9.16 2.54 -19.33
N ASP A 100 9.00 2.98 -20.58
CA ASP A 100 8.41 4.29 -20.88
C ASP A 100 6.95 4.38 -20.38
N ASP A 101 6.28 3.24 -20.24
CA ASP A 101 4.91 3.13 -19.73
C ASP A 101 4.86 2.66 -18.26
N LEU A 102 5.94 2.85 -17.48
CA LEU A 102 6.01 2.43 -16.08
C LEU A 102 4.90 3.06 -15.21
N TRP A 103 4.35 4.20 -15.61
CA TRP A 103 3.20 4.83 -14.97
C TRP A 103 1.96 3.91 -14.93
N LEU A 104 1.84 2.95 -15.85
CA LEU A 104 0.77 1.94 -15.83
C LEU A 104 0.86 1.02 -14.61
N ASN A 105 2.05 0.84 -14.04
CA ASN A 105 2.23 0.13 -12.77
C ASN A 105 2.07 1.11 -11.62
N GLU A 106 3.01 2.05 -11.49
CA GLU A 106 3.15 2.89 -10.31
C GLU A 106 1.95 3.81 -10.10
N GLY A 107 1.43 4.42 -11.17
CA GLY A 107 0.29 5.32 -11.08
C GLY A 107 -1.00 4.58 -10.70
N PHE A 108 -1.23 3.40 -11.26
CA PHE A 108 -2.39 2.57 -10.89
C PHE A 108 -2.25 2.00 -9.48
N ALA A 109 -1.06 1.59 -9.06
CA ALA A 109 -0.81 1.11 -7.70
C ALA A 109 -1.06 2.20 -6.66
N THR A 110 -0.58 3.43 -6.89
CA THR A 110 -0.83 4.57 -5.99
C THR A 110 -2.32 4.93 -5.91
N TRP A 111 -3.00 5.00 -7.06
CA TRP A 111 -4.45 5.23 -7.09
C TRP A 111 -5.23 4.11 -6.37
N ALA A 112 -4.88 2.86 -6.64
CA ALA A 112 -5.54 1.70 -6.05
C ALA A 112 -5.29 1.63 -4.53
N ALA A 113 -4.11 2.03 -4.05
CA ALA A 113 -3.83 2.14 -2.62
C ALA A 113 -4.80 3.10 -1.92
N ALA A 114 -5.00 4.30 -2.48
CA ALA A 114 -5.96 5.27 -1.96
C ALA A 114 -7.40 4.73 -2.00
N LEU A 115 -7.79 4.09 -3.11
CA LEU A 115 -9.08 3.44 -3.28
C LEU A 115 -9.32 2.35 -2.22
N GLY A 116 -8.36 1.44 -2.05
CA GLY A 116 -8.44 0.32 -1.12
C GLY A 116 -8.49 0.77 0.34
N CYS A 117 -7.59 1.68 0.75
CA CYS A 117 -7.63 2.27 2.08
C CYS A 117 -8.97 2.97 2.34
N ASN A 118 -9.52 3.70 1.37
CA ASN A 118 -10.82 4.35 1.53
C ASN A 118 -11.97 3.32 1.64
N ALA A 119 -11.95 2.26 0.84
CA ALA A 119 -12.97 1.21 0.92
C ALA A 119 -12.97 0.53 2.29
N ILE A 120 -11.79 0.19 2.83
CA ILE A 120 -11.63 -0.37 4.17
C ILE A 120 -12.14 0.61 5.23
N ARG A 121 -11.81 1.89 5.09
CA ARG A 121 -12.26 2.96 5.99
C ARG A 121 -13.79 3.08 6.05
N GLU A 122 -14.47 2.92 4.92
CA GLU A 122 -15.94 2.92 4.91
C GLU A 122 -16.49 1.60 5.46
N LYS A 123 -15.89 0.46 5.09
CA LYS A 123 -16.32 -0.88 5.53
C LYS A 123 -16.22 -1.06 7.05
N GLN A 124 -15.15 -0.58 7.69
CA GLN A 124 -14.97 -0.67 9.16
C GLN A 124 -16.03 0.10 9.96
N LYS A 125 -16.78 1.04 9.35
CA LYS A 125 -17.89 1.73 10.02
C LYS A 125 -19.11 0.82 10.22
N THR A 126 -19.24 -0.20 9.39
CA THR A 126 -20.39 -1.12 9.38
C THR A 126 -20.01 -2.55 9.77
N ASP A 127 -18.74 -2.94 9.60
CA ASP A 127 -18.23 -4.26 9.95
C ASP A 127 -17.38 -4.19 11.23
N PRO A 128 -17.91 -4.67 12.38
CA PRO A 128 -17.20 -4.63 13.65
C PRO A 128 -16.00 -5.59 13.72
N ASN A 129 -15.81 -6.46 12.73
CA ASN A 129 -14.66 -7.38 12.69
C ASN A 129 -13.41 -6.72 12.11
N ILE A 130 -13.54 -5.57 11.44
CA ILE A 130 -12.40 -4.80 10.94
C ILE A 130 -11.88 -3.93 12.08
N VAL A 131 -10.91 -4.45 12.80
CA VAL A 131 -10.33 -3.82 13.99
C VAL A 131 -8.86 -3.49 13.77
N ASN A 132 -8.39 -2.45 14.47
CA ASN A 132 -6.95 -2.24 14.62
C ASN A 132 -6.41 -3.27 15.63
N PRO A 133 -5.49 -4.17 15.24
CA PRO A 133 -5.01 -5.25 16.09
C PRO A 133 -4.12 -4.77 17.25
N ILE A 134 -3.64 -3.53 17.19
CA ILE A 134 -2.76 -2.93 18.18
C ILE A 134 -3.56 -2.21 19.27
N ASN A 135 -4.63 -1.52 18.87
CA ASN A 135 -5.56 -0.84 19.76
C ASN A 135 -6.98 -0.89 19.19
N THR A 136 -7.84 -1.74 19.74
CA THR A 136 -9.22 -1.94 19.25
C THR A 136 -10.12 -0.72 19.42
N ASN A 137 -9.70 0.31 20.15
CA ASN A 137 -10.43 1.59 20.24
C ASN A 137 -10.08 2.55 19.11
N GLU A 138 -9.08 2.22 18.29
CA GLU A 138 -8.68 2.97 17.11
C GLU A 138 -9.19 2.28 15.85
N LEU A 139 -9.44 3.08 14.82
CA LEU A 139 -9.78 2.56 13.50
C LEU A 139 -8.53 1.95 12.84
N LEU A 140 -8.74 0.96 11.96
CA LEU A 140 -7.65 0.41 11.15
C LEU A 140 -7.11 1.49 10.20
N ILE A 141 -8.03 2.22 9.56
CA ILE A 141 -7.77 3.39 8.71
C ILE A 141 -8.48 4.60 9.33
N ASP A 142 -7.72 5.53 9.92
CA ASP A 142 -8.26 6.66 10.70
C ASP A 142 -8.03 8.05 10.05
N TRP A 143 -7.46 8.10 8.85
CA TRP A 143 -7.33 9.32 8.05
C TRP A 143 -8.36 9.33 6.91
N GLU A 144 -8.37 10.38 6.08
CA GLU A 144 -9.16 10.46 4.85
C GLU A 144 -8.25 10.15 3.64
N PRO A 145 -8.31 8.94 3.04
CA PRO A 145 -7.34 8.53 2.01
C PRO A 145 -7.43 9.37 0.74
N TRP A 146 -8.63 9.75 0.30
CA TRP A 146 -8.78 10.61 -0.88
C TRP A 146 -8.21 12.02 -0.68
N VAL A 147 -8.38 12.60 0.52
CA VAL A 147 -7.79 13.90 0.83
C VAL A 147 -6.27 13.81 0.78
N SER A 148 -5.72 12.71 1.28
CA SER A 148 -4.29 12.46 1.26
C SER A 148 -3.75 12.27 -0.15
N PHE A 149 -4.40 11.43 -0.96
CA PHE A 149 -4.07 11.23 -2.37
C PHE A 149 -4.08 12.53 -3.18
N ILE A 150 -5.07 13.41 -2.95
CA ILE A 150 -5.13 14.72 -3.60
C ILE A 150 -3.96 15.61 -3.15
N ASN A 151 -3.68 15.64 -1.85
CA ASN A 151 -2.67 16.52 -1.30
C ASN A 151 -1.24 16.09 -1.62
N ASP A 152 -0.99 14.79 -1.64
CA ASP A 152 0.35 14.22 -1.70
C ASP A 152 0.68 13.79 -3.14
N ASP A 153 -0.13 12.93 -3.75
CA ASP A 153 0.18 12.29 -5.03
C ASP A 153 -0.24 13.13 -6.24
N LEU A 154 -1.48 13.64 -6.24
CA LEU A 154 -1.97 14.46 -7.35
C LEU A 154 -1.17 15.75 -7.48
N ASN A 155 -0.93 16.45 -6.36
CA ASN A 155 -0.13 17.67 -6.37
C ASN A 155 1.30 17.42 -6.89
N LYS A 156 1.94 16.34 -6.45
CA LYS A 156 3.27 15.95 -6.94
C LYS A 156 3.26 15.63 -8.44
N GLY A 157 2.22 14.96 -8.92
CA GLY A 157 2.01 14.74 -10.36
C GLY A 157 1.89 16.05 -11.13
N MET A 158 1.10 17.01 -10.63
CA MET A 158 0.96 18.33 -11.23
C MET A 158 2.28 19.12 -11.20
N GLU A 159 3.08 19.02 -10.14
CA GLU A 159 4.42 19.62 -10.07
C GLU A 159 5.34 19.07 -11.16
N PHE A 160 5.35 17.75 -11.39
CA PHE A 160 6.12 17.16 -12.48
C PHE A 160 5.62 17.60 -13.86
N ASP A 161 4.31 17.75 -14.04
CA ASP A 161 3.72 18.26 -15.28
C ASP A 161 4.28 19.64 -15.66
N THR A 162 4.58 20.48 -14.66
CA THR A 162 5.13 21.82 -14.87
C THR A 162 6.61 21.89 -15.30
N LEU A 163 7.34 20.77 -15.30
CA LEU A 163 8.76 20.77 -15.68
C LEU A 163 8.94 20.85 -17.20
N ASP A 164 9.86 21.69 -17.69
CA ASP A 164 10.14 21.85 -19.14
C ASP A 164 10.49 20.56 -19.89
N SER A 165 10.87 19.50 -19.17
CA SER A 165 11.26 18.18 -19.70
C SER A 165 10.20 17.09 -19.52
N SER A 166 9.02 17.40 -18.96
CA SER A 166 7.93 16.44 -18.72
C SER A 166 7.21 16.02 -20.01
N HIS A 167 7.29 16.84 -21.07
CA HIS A 167 6.71 16.55 -22.37
C HIS A 167 7.79 16.62 -23.44
N PRO A 168 8.35 15.48 -23.91
CA PRO A 168 9.21 15.52 -25.07
C PRO A 168 8.38 16.00 -26.26
N ILE A 169 8.66 17.20 -26.75
CA ILE A 169 8.21 17.67 -28.06
C ILE A 169 8.85 16.72 -29.08
N LYS A 170 8.08 15.75 -29.57
CA LYS A 170 8.46 14.89 -30.70
C LYS A 170 8.11 15.57 -32.02
#